data_AF-A0A292S713-F1
#
_entry.id   AF-A0A292S713-F1
#
_cell.length_a   1.000
_cell.length_b   1.000
_cell.length_c   1.000
_cell.angle_alpha   90.00
_cell.angle_beta   90.00
_cell.angle_gamma   90.00
#
_symmetry.space_group_name_H-M   'P 1'
#
loop_
_entity.id
_entity.type
_entity.pdbx_description
1 polymer ?
#
loop_
_entity_poly.entity_id
_entity_poly.type
_entity_poly.pdbx_seq_one_letter_code
_entity_poly.pdbx_strand_id
1 'polypeptide(L)' 'MRRMTIAETAKLAGLQYNTVYNLYYDKTAGIDFSTLDKLCFALDCTPNDLLKYTPKN' A
#
# COMPACT_ATOMS: atom_id res chain seq x y z
N MET A 1 -11.52 1.41 8.35
CA MET A 1 -10.51 0.56 7.69
C MET A 1 -10.75 -0.90 8.07
N ARG A 2 -10.99 -1.77 7.09
CA ARG A 2 -10.98 -3.22 7.32
C ARG A 2 -9.58 -3.63 7.78
N ARG A 3 -9.48 -4.37 8.88
CA ARG A 3 -8.22 -4.99 9.28
C ARG A 3 -7.99 -6.20 8.38
N MET A 4 -7.18 -6.01 7.36
CA MET A 4 -6.73 -7.06 6.45
C MET A 4 -5.27 -7.39 6.73
N THR A 5 -4.93 -8.66 6.57
CA THR A 5 -3.54 -9.10 6.55
C THR A 5 -2.85 -8.65 5.26
N ILE A 6 -1.51 -8.56 5.27
CA ILE A 6 -0.72 -8.24 4.07
C ILE A 6 -1.03 -9.22 2.93
N ALA A 7 -1.25 -10.50 3.25
CA ALA A 7 -1.59 -11.53 2.27
C ALA A 7 -2.95 -11.29 1.62
N GLU A 8 -3.97 -10.92 2.40
CA GLU A 8 -5.29 -10.58 1.86
C GLU A 8 -5.24 -9.31 1.00
N THR A 9 -4.51 -8.28 1.45
CA THR A 9 -4.33 -7.04 0.69
C THR A 9 -3.63 -7.30 -0.64
N ALA A 10 -2.55 -8.09 -0.64
CA ALA A 10 -1.86 -8.47 -1.86
C ALA A 10 -2.77 -9.24 -2.83
N LYS A 11 -3.58 -10.16 -2.30
CA LYS A 11 -4.55 -10.92 -3.10
C LYS A 11 -5.63 -10.03 -3.71
N LEU A 12 -6.24 -9.14 -2.93
CA LEU A 12 -7.28 -8.22 -3.42
C LEU A 12 -6.74 -7.20 -4.42
N ALA A 13 -5.55 -6.66 -4.16
CA ALA A 13 -4.91 -5.68 -5.03
C ALA A 13 -4.31 -6.30 -6.31
N GLY A 14 -4.23 -7.64 -6.41
CA GLY A 14 -3.53 -8.30 -7.50
C GLY A 14 -2.04 -7.95 -7.55
N LEU A 15 -1.42 -7.85 -6.36
CA LEU A 15 -0.01 -7.54 -6.16
C LEU A 15 0.74 -8.73 -5.57
N GLN A 16 2.05 -8.77 -5.77
CA GLN A 16 2.87 -9.76 -5.08
C GLN A 16 2.91 -9.45 -3.58
N TYR A 17 2.92 -10.50 -2.75
CA TYR A 17 3.05 -10.37 -1.30
C TYR A 17 4.25 -9.49 -0.90
N ASN A 18 5.40 -9.72 -1.54
CA ASN A 18 6.62 -8.97 -1.26
C ASN A 18 6.51 -7.47 -1.59
N THR A 19 5.73 -7.09 -2.61
CA THR A 19 5.47 -5.68 -2.93
C THR A 19 4.74 -5.00 -1.78
N VAL A 20 3.63 -5.61 -1.31
CA VAL A 20 2.84 -5.05 -0.21
C VAL A 20 3.62 -5.10 1.11
N TYR A 21 4.37 -6.17 1.36
CA TYR A 21 5.24 -6.30 2.52
C TYR A 21 6.30 -5.19 2.57
N ASN A 22 6.99 -4.94 1.45
CA ASN A 22 8.02 -3.90 1.41
C ASN A 22 7.44 -2.49 1.58
N LEU A 23 6.25 -2.23 1.02
CA LEU A 23 5.53 -0.98 1.23
C LEU A 23 5.11 -0.80 2.69
N TYR A 24 4.55 -1.85 3.31
CA TYR A 24 4.05 -1.80 4.69
C TYR A 24 5.16 -1.55 5.73
N TYR A 25 6.38 -2.03 5.46
CA TYR A 25 7.53 -1.89 6.36
C TYR A 25 8.52 -0.79 5.91
N ASP A 26 8.11 0.11 5.01
CA ASP A 26 8.96 1.21 4.49
C ASP A 26 10.32 0.73 3.92
N LYS A 27 10.34 -0.47 3.31
CA LYS A 27 11.54 -1.09 2.70
C LYS A 27 11.70 -0.74 1.22
N THR A 28 10.90 0.18 0.70
CA THR A 28 10.96 0.62 -0.70
C THR A 28 11.29 2.12 -0.78
N ALA A 29 12.00 2.51 -1.84
CA ALA A 29 12.30 3.91 -2.13
C ALA A 29 11.11 4.67 -2.73
N GLY A 30 10.06 3.96 -3.18
CA GLY A 30 8.89 4.56 -3.79
C GLY A 30 7.81 3.54 -4.16
N ILE A 31 6.77 4.06 -4.80
CA ILE A 31 5.62 3.31 -5.31
C ILE A 31 5.26 3.87 -6.70
N ASP A 32 4.97 3.00 -7.67
CA ASP A 32 4.44 3.43 -8.96
C ASP A 32 2.93 3.69 -8.90
N PHE A 33 2.39 4.47 -9.84
CA PHE A 33 0.97 4.84 -9.84
C PHE A 33 0.03 3.64 -10.01
N SER A 34 0.44 2.58 -10.71
CA SER A 34 -0.40 1.39 -10.91
C SER A 34 -0.54 0.58 -9.62
N THR A 35 0.52 0.50 -8.82
CA THR A 35 0.52 -0.14 -7.51
C THR A 35 -0.29 0.68 -6.52
N LEU A 36 -0.16 2.01 -6.56
CA LEU A 36 -0.95 2.92 -5.74
C LEU A 36 -2.46 2.81 -6.03
N ASP A 37 -2.85 2.81 -7.31
CA ASP A 37 -4.24 2.65 -7.76
C ASP A 37 -4.85 1.33 -7.27
N LYS A 38 -4.14 0.21 -7.47
CA LYS A 38 -4.56 -1.12 -6.99
C LYS A 38 -4.75 -1.18 -5.49
N LEU A 39 -3.88 -0.54 -4.71
CA LEU A 39 -4.01 -0.48 -3.25
C LEU A 39 -5.19 0.38 -2.83
N CYS A 40 -5.40 1.53 -3.46
CA CYS A 40 -6.56 2.39 -3.20
C CYS A 40 -7.87 1.65 -3.46
N PHE A 41 -7.95 0.92 -4.58
CA PHE A 41 -9.10 0.06 -4.91
C PHE A 41 -9.31 -1.05 -3.86
N ALA A 42 -8.24 -1.79 -3.51
CA ALA A 42 -8.34 -2.92 -2.60
C ALA A 42 -8.70 -2.52 -1.16
N LEU A 43 -8.26 -1.34 -0.72
CA LEU A 43 -8.45 -0.83 0.64
C LEU A 43 -9.65 0.12 0.76
N ASP A 44 -10.30 0.45 -0.36
CA ASP A 44 -11.37 1.44 -0.44
C ASP A 44 -10.93 2.78 0.20
N CYS A 45 -9.80 3.30 -0.28
CA CYS A 45 -9.18 4.52 0.24
C CYS A 45 -8.62 5.40 -0.87
N THR A 46 -8.12 6.58 -0.49
CA THR A 46 -7.46 7.52 -1.38
C THR A 46 -5.94 7.51 -1.20
N PRO A 47 -5.15 8.01 -2.17
CA PRO A 47 -3.72 8.17 -2.00
C PRO A 47 -3.29 8.94 -0.75
N ASN A 48 -4.09 9.92 -0.31
CA ASN A 48 -3.82 10.72 0.89
C ASN A 48 -3.96 9.92 2.20
N ASP A 49 -4.67 8.79 2.17
CA ASP A 49 -4.76 7.86 3.29
C ASP A 49 -3.50 7.00 3.42
N LEU A 50 -2.80 6.74 2.31
CA LEU A 50 -1.60 5.91 2.23
C LEU A 50 -0.30 6.72 2.33
N LEU A 51 -0.24 7.88 1.66
CA LEU A 51 0.95 8.71 1.54
C LEU A 51 0.78 9.97 2.39
N LYS A 52 1.48 10.01 3.53
CA LYS A 52 1.49 11.18 4.41
C LYS A 52 2.88 11.77 4.49
N TYR A 53 3.00 13.06 4.19
CA TYR A 53 4.24 13.78 4.43
C TYR A 53 4.49 13.88 5.94
N THR A 54 5.61 13.33 6.39
CA THR A 54 6.11 13.51 7.75
C THR A 54 7.46 14.21 7.69
N PRO A 55 7.59 15.44 8.19
CA PRO A 55 8.88 16.11 8.23
C PRO A 55 9.85 15.32 9.10
N LYS A 56 11.08 15.09 8.61
CA LYS A 56 12.16 14.55 9.43
C LYS A 56 12.71 15.68 10.30
N ASN A 57 12.61 15.51 11.61
CA ASN A 57 13.31 16.35 12.59
C ASN A 57 14.81 16.10 12.55
#